data_AF-A0A7C6YBY3-F1
#
_entry.id   AF-A0A7C6YBY3-F1
#
_cell.length_a   1.000
_cell.length_b   1.000
_cell.length_c   1.000
_cell.angle_alpha   90.00
_cell.angle_beta   90.00
_cell.angle_gamma   90.00
#
_symmetry.space_group_name_H-M   'P 1'
#
loop_
_entity.id
_entity.type
_entity.pdbx_description
1 polymer ?
#
loop_
_entity_poly.entity_id
_entity_poly.type
_entity_poly.pdbx_seq_one_letter_code
_entity_poly.pdbx_strand_id
1 'polypeptide(L)'
;MPPSVPPPGRSYVGTGRPYPGTVDTPRSPAAGAEAPTGAGRYAPSPSGDLHLGNLRTAVAAWVLARDSGRAFRMRVDDLDTARARPGVAARQLADLAAIGIDWDGEIMWESERSDAYADAVGRLASDGLVYECYCSRREIQEAPRAPHSPPGSYPGTCRDLPDTVRGARRRALGPGRVPALRLRAGVSELTIHDAVHGTYTGVVDDVVLRRGDGVWAYNLAVVVDDAAQGVDQVVRGEDLLSSTPRQAYLAELLGLARPEYAHVPLAVNAAGERLAKRDGSVTLADLAAEGVTTRSVVARIVASLGGPAGADSIEALRGGVVTPGSLRAGPWTVR
;
A
#
# COMPACT_ATOMS: atom_id res chain seq x y z
N MET A 1 23.16 50.09 -23.16
CA MET A 1 22.28 50.12 -21.99
C MET A 1 21.75 48.71 -21.76
N PRO A 2 22.21 47.99 -20.72
CA PRO A 2 21.75 46.64 -20.45
C PRO A 2 20.42 46.68 -19.66
N PRO A 3 19.44 45.80 -19.94
CA PRO A 3 18.26 45.67 -19.10
C PRO A 3 18.59 44.89 -17.83
N SER A 4 18.17 45.51 -16.73
CA SER A 4 18.20 45.17 -15.31
C SER A 4 17.76 43.75 -14.92
N VAL A 5 18.55 43.16 -14.02
CA VAL A 5 18.26 41.95 -13.23
C VAL A 5 17.17 42.26 -12.18
N PRO A 6 16.12 41.42 -12.02
CA PRO A 6 15.13 41.58 -10.96
C PRO A 6 15.62 40.97 -9.62
N PRO A 7 15.17 41.48 -8.45
CA PRO A 7 15.65 41.05 -7.14
C PRO A 7 15.07 39.68 -6.71
N PRO A 8 15.70 38.99 -5.74
CA PRO A 8 15.22 37.71 -5.23
C PRO A 8 13.92 37.89 -4.43
N GLY A 9 12.83 37.34 -4.96
CA GLY A 9 11.52 37.34 -4.34
C GLY A 9 11.36 36.24 -3.29
N ARG A 10 11.30 36.67 -2.03
CA ARG A 10 10.55 36.13 -0.88
C ARG A 10 10.25 34.62 -0.85
N SER A 11 10.87 33.98 0.14
CA SER A 11 10.44 32.75 0.81
C SER A 11 8.92 32.69 1.01
N TYR A 12 8.28 31.70 0.39
CA TYR A 12 6.90 31.33 0.65
C TYR A 12 6.85 30.60 2.01
N VAL A 13 6.58 31.37 3.07
CA VAL A 13 6.25 30.80 4.39
C VAL A 13 4.81 30.31 4.27
N GLY A 14 4.65 29.01 3.96
CA GLY A 14 3.36 28.34 4.02
C GLY A 14 2.89 28.32 5.46
N THR A 15 1.80 29.02 5.75
CA THR A 15 1.11 29.01 7.04
C THR A 15 0.53 27.62 7.28
N GLY A 16 1.30 26.77 7.96
CA GLY A 16 0.82 25.50 8.50
C GLY A 16 -0.32 25.77 9.47
N ARG A 17 -1.51 25.28 9.14
CA ARG A 17 -2.57 25.11 10.14
C ARG A 17 -2.31 23.76 10.85
N PRO A 18 -2.23 23.74 12.19
CA PRO A 18 -2.09 22.49 12.92
C PRO A 18 -3.37 21.65 12.80
N TYR A 19 -3.23 20.36 12.50
CA TYR A 19 -4.29 19.37 12.63
C TYR A 19 -4.64 19.22 14.13
N PRO A 20 -5.91 19.38 14.55
CA PRO A 20 -6.32 19.07 15.91
C PRO A 20 -6.66 17.57 15.99
N GLY A 21 -5.93 16.84 16.83
CA GLY A 21 -6.24 15.43 17.11
C GLY A 21 -5.04 14.67 17.69
N THR A 22 -4.63 15.00 18.91
CA THR A 22 -3.87 14.07 19.76
C THR A 22 -4.76 12.87 20.05
N VAL A 23 -4.61 11.82 19.24
CA VAL A 23 -4.92 10.46 19.68
C VAL A 23 -3.83 10.03 20.65
N ASP A 24 -4.23 9.56 21.83
CA ASP A 24 -3.32 9.13 22.89
C ASP A 24 -2.24 8.20 22.35
N THR A 25 -0.99 8.50 22.70
CA THR A 25 0.18 7.69 22.38
C THR A 25 0.13 6.37 23.16
N PRO A 26 0.55 5.22 22.61
CA PRO A 26 0.56 3.97 23.34
C PRO A 26 1.52 4.02 24.52
N ARG A 27 1.08 3.41 25.62
CA ARG A 27 1.82 3.18 26.87
C ARG A 27 3.18 2.53 26.58
N SER A 28 4.25 3.06 27.20
CA SER A 28 5.58 2.44 27.16
C SER A 28 5.50 0.95 27.51
N PRO A 29 6.30 0.08 26.84
CA PRO A 29 6.27 -1.35 27.11
C PRO A 29 6.61 -1.61 28.58
N ALA A 30 5.88 -2.54 29.19
CA ALA A 30 6.18 -3.00 30.55
C ALA A 30 7.63 -3.50 30.60
N ALA A 31 8.37 -3.09 31.63
CA ALA A 31 9.75 -3.52 31.84
C ALA A 31 9.81 -5.05 31.91
N GLY A 32 10.42 -5.69 30.91
CA GLY A 32 10.56 -7.14 30.81
C GLY A 32 10.10 -7.77 29.49
N ALA A 33 9.45 -7.02 28.58
CA ALA A 33 9.14 -7.53 27.24
C ALA A 33 10.42 -7.59 26.39
N GLU A 34 10.74 -8.77 25.86
CA GLU A 34 11.79 -8.98 24.86
C GLU A 34 11.50 -8.08 23.64
N ALA A 35 12.53 -7.47 23.05
CA ALA A 35 12.33 -6.57 21.92
C ALA A 35 11.64 -7.33 20.76
N PRO A 36 10.67 -6.71 20.07
CA PRO A 36 9.94 -7.40 19.00
C PRO A 36 10.91 -7.90 17.93
N THR A 37 10.69 -9.15 17.49
CA THR A 37 11.57 -9.89 16.57
C THR A 37 11.41 -9.47 15.10
N GLY A 38 10.48 -8.56 14.82
CA GLY A 38 10.10 -8.08 13.50
C GLY A 38 8.84 -7.19 13.58
N ALA A 39 8.23 -6.91 12.43
CA ALA A 39 7.01 -6.12 12.36
C ALA A 39 6.05 -6.60 11.25
N GLY A 40 4.78 -6.74 11.62
CA GLY A 40 3.67 -6.67 10.68
C GLY A 40 3.21 -5.22 10.49
N ARG A 41 2.36 -4.97 9.50
CA ARG A 41 1.75 -3.64 9.30
C ARG A 41 0.38 -3.66 8.63
N TYR A 42 -0.36 -2.58 8.85
CA TYR A 42 -1.50 -2.21 8.01
C TYR A 42 -1.26 -0.82 7.39
N ALA A 43 -1.57 -0.70 6.09
CA ALA A 43 -1.21 0.45 5.28
C ALA A 43 -2.40 0.93 4.40
N PRO A 44 -3.42 1.59 4.97
CA PRO A 44 -4.57 2.05 4.20
C PRO A 44 -4.25 3.30 3.39
N SER A 45 -4.76 3.35 2.14
CA SER A 45 -4.77 4.59 1.36
C SER A 45 -6.03 5.40 1.65
N PRO A 46 -5.94 6.71 1.91
CA PRO A 46 -7.08 7.56 2.31
C PRO A 46 -7.96 8.00 1.13
N SER A 47 -8.27 7.07 0.23
CA SER A 47 -9.08 7.30 -0.98
C SER A 47 -10.60 7.14 -0.78
N GLY A 48 -10.99 6.53 0.33
CA GLY A 48 -12.36 6.33 0.79
C GLY A 48 -12.39 5.69 2.17
N ASP A 49 -13.56 5.66 2.82
CA ASP A 49 -13.73 5.02 4.12
C ASP A 49 -13.51 3.49 4.02
N LEU A 50 -13.10 2.85 5.12
CA LEU A 50 -12.83 1.41 5.14
C LEU A 50 -14.15 0.63 5.07
N HIS A 51 -14.24 -0.28 4.10
CA HIS A 51 -15.34 -1.25 4.06
C HIS A 51 -15.02 -2.49 4.91
N LEU A 52 -16.02 -3.34 5.18
CA LEU A 52 -15.87 -4.54 6.00
C LEU A 52 -14.71 -5.46 5.58
N GLY A 53 -14.51 -5.65 4.27
CA GLY A 53 -13.34 -6.38 3.76
C GLY A 53 -11.98 -5.77 4.13
N ASN A 54 -11.86 -4.43 4.15
CA ASN A 54 -10.63 -3.77 4.60
C ASN A 54 -10.41 -4.00 6.10
N LEU A 55 -11.47 -3.82 6.90
CA LEU A 55 -11.42 -4.03 8.35
C LEU A 55 -11.06 -5.49 8.70
N ARG A 56 -11.66 -6.47 8.02
CA ARG A 56 -11.30 -7.89 8.16
C ARG A 56 -9.83 -8.14 7.83
N THR A 57 -9.33 -7.54 6.75
CA THR A 57 -7.91 -7.67 6.36
C THR A 57 -6.99 -7.06 7.42
N ALA A 58 -7.36 -5.90 7.97
CA ALA A 58 -6.62 -5.25 9.05
C ALA A 58 -6.59 -6.11 10.31
N VAL A 59 -7.72 -6.72 10.70
CA VAL A 59 -7.78 -7.65 11.84
C VAL A 59 -6.91 -8.88 11.61
N ALA A 60 -6.97 -9.49 10.41
CA ALA A 60 -6.12 -10.64 10.10
C ALA A 60 -4.61 -10.29 10.17
N ALA A 61 -4.23 -9.12 9.63
CA ALA A 61 -2.86 -8.62 9.71
C ALA A 61 -2.41 -8.38 11.17
N TRP A 62 -3.28 -7.77 11.97
CA TRP A 62 -3.02 -7.49 13.37
C TRP A 62 -2.86 -8.77 14.19
N VAL A 63 -3.78 -9.73 14.06
CA VAL A 63 -3.71 -11.01 14.79
C VAL A 63 -2.42 -11.76 14.46
N LEU A 64 -2.08 -11.90 13.17
CA LEU A 64 -0.89 -12.63 12.73
C LEU A 64 0.42 -11.98 13.20
N ALA A 65 0.47 -10.64 13.24
CA ALA A 65 1.61 -9.93 13.78
C ALA A 65 1.74 -10.16 15.29
N ARG A 66 0.64 -9.96 16.03
CA ARG A 66 0.65 -10.05 17.49
C ARG A 66 0.87 -11.48 17.99
N ASP A 67 0.30 -12.50 17.35
CA ASP A 67 0.51 -13.92 17.70
C ASP A 67 1.93 -14.40 17.45
N SER A 68 2.66 -13.75 16.53
CA SER A 68 4.07 -14.05 16.27
C SER A 68 5.05 -13.20 17.09
N GLY A 69 4.54 -12.38 18.02
CA GLY A 69 5.38 -11.50 18.85
C GLY A 69 5.98 -10.31 18.09
N ARG A 70 5.48 -10.01 16.88
CA ARG A 70 5.92 -8.86 16.08
C ARG A 70 5.25 -7.58 16.57
N ALA A 71 5.92 -6.46 16.32
CA ALA A 71 5.25 -5.17 16.35
C ALA A 71 4.18 -5.09 15.26
N PHE A 72 3.16 -4.26 15.44
CA PHE A 72 2.16 -3.95 14.42
C PHE A 72 2.23 -2.47 14.06
N ARG A 73 2.74 -2.15 12.86
CA ARG A 73 2.94 -0.78 12.41
C ARG A 73 1.73 -0.26 11.64
N MET A 74 1.52 1.05 11.72
CA MET A 74 0.53 1.76 10.93
C MET A 74 1.24 2.68 9.92
N ARG A 75 0.77 2.67 8.67
CA ARG A 75 1.22 3.61 7.63
C ARG A 75 0.02 4.15 6.86
N VAL A 76 0.01 5.44 6.54
CA VAL A 76 -1.00 6.02 5.67
C VAL A 76 -0.39 6.22 4.28
N ASP A 77 -0.93 5.50 3.30
CA ASP A 77 -0.44 5.51 1.90
C ASP A 77 -1.11 6.66 1.11
N ASP A 78 -0.71 7.90 1.41
CA ASP A 78 -1.31 9.16 0.95
C ASP A 78 -0.61 9.85 -0.23
N LEU A 79 0.27 9.14 -0.95
CA LEU A 79 1.02 9.69 -2.10
C LEU A 79 0.13 10.22 -3.24
N ASP A 80 -1.03 9.60 -3.47
CA ASP A 80 -1.94 10.03 -4.52
C ASP A 80 -2.88 11.12 -4.01
N THR A 81 -2.37 12.35 -3.94
CA THR A 81 -3.12 13.52 -3.44
C THR A 81 -4.41 13.81 -4.22
N ALA A 82 -4.52 13.36 -5.47
CA ALA A 82 -5.75 13.48 -6.26
C ALA A 82 -6.85 12.51 -5.80
N ARG A 83 -6.46 11.38 -5.18
CA ARG A 83 -7.39 10.40 -4.61
C ARG A 83 -7.56 10.55 -3.11
N ALA A 84 -6.52 11.01 -2.41
CA ALA A 84 -6.56 11.29 -0.98
C ALA A 84 -7.60 12.37 -0.68
N ARG A 85 -8.52 12.10 0.26
CA ARG A 85 -9.56 13.06 0.63
C ARG A 85 -9.32 13.58 2.05
N PRO A 86 -9.51 14.89 2.30
CA PRO A 86 -9.38 15.46 3.63
C PRO A 86 -10.21 14.70 4.67
N GLY A 87 -9.59 14.38 5.80
CA GLY A 87 -10.24 13.70 6.93
C GLY A 87 -10.51 12.21 6.73
N VAL A 88 -10.30 11.62 5.55
CA VAL A 88 -10.46 10.16 5.37
C VAL A 88 -9.45 9.41 6.22
N ALA A 89 -8.15 9.76 6.17
CA ALA A 89 -7.12 9.08 6.97
C ALA A 89 -7.48 9.06 8.47
N ALA A 90 -7.92 10.20 9.02
CA ALA A 90 -8.34 10.30 10.40
C ALA A 90 -9.54 9.39 10.72
N ARG A 91 -10.55 9.32 9.83
CA ARG A 91 -11.67 8.40 10.00
C ARG A 91 -11.26 6.92 9.90
N GLN A 92 -10.41 6.58 8.94
CA GLN A 92 -9.88 5.21 8.81
C GLN A 92 -9.14 4.78 10.09
N LEU A 93 -8.29 5.64 10.64
CA LEU A 93 -7.59 5.38 11.90
C LEU A 93 -8.56 5.24 13.09
N ALA A 94 -9.59 6.10 13.15
CA ALA A 94 -10.63 6.02 14.17
C ALA A 94 -11.45 4.72 14.06
N ASP A 95 -11.81 4.30 12.84
CA ASP A 95 -12.53 3.04 12.58
C ASP A 95 -11.72 1.83 13.04
N LEU A 96 -10.40 1.81 12.74
CA LEU A 96 -9.49 0.75 13.16
C LEU A 96 -9.39 0.68 14.70
N ALA A 97 -9.21 1.82 15.37
CA ALA A 97 -9.18 1.87 16.82
C ALA A 97 -10.53 1.44 17.43
N ALA A 98 -11.65 1.83 16.83
CA ALA A 98 -13.00 1.50 17.32
C ALA A 98 -13.29 -0.01 17.27
N ILE A 99 -12.70 -0.76 16.34
CA ILE A 99 -12.81 -2.22 16.27
C ILE A 99 -11.78 -2.96 17.13
N GLY A 100 -10.94 -2.22 17.86
CA GLY A 100 -9.95 -2.76 18.80
C GLY A 100 -8.55 -2.92 18.24
N ILE A 101 -8.25 -2.45 17.02
CA ILE A 101 -6.88 -2.49 16.48
C ILE A 101 -6.05 -1.37 17.09
N ASP A 102 -5.01 -1.76 17.81
CA ASP A 102 -3.92 -0.88 18.23
C ASP A 102 -2.68 -1.07 17.33
N TRP A 103 -1.71 -0.16 17.43
CA TRP A 103 -0.45 -0.22 16.69
C TRP A 103 0.71 0.33 17.52
N ASP A 104 1.93 -0.13 17.20
CA ASP A 104 3.15 0.20 17.91
C ASP A 104 3.93 1.30 17.19
N GLY A 105 4.37 2.31 17.95
CA GLY A 105 5.15 3.44 17.44
C GLY A 105 4.33 4.48 16.70
N GLU A 106 5.02 5.40 16.03
CA GLU A 106 4.39 6.48 15.28
C GLU A 106 3.80 6.01 13.96
N ILE A 107 2.74 6.68 13.51
CA ILE A 107 2.15 6.46 12.19
C ILE A 107 3.09 7.04 11.15
N MET A 108 3.47 6.25 10.16
CA MET A 108 4.21 6.74 9.00
C MET A 108 3.26 7.32 7.95
N TRP A 109 3.63 8.46 7.37
CA TRP A 109 2.89 9.10 6.27
C TRP A 109 3.75 9.07 5.01
N GLU A 110 3.31 8.41 3.94
CA GLU A 110 4.11 8.30 2.71
C GLU A 110 4.39 9.68 2.08
N SER A 111 3.50 10.66 2.26
CA SER A 111 3.69 12.02 1.78
C SER A 111 4.90 12.74 2.38
N GLU A 112 5.40 12.29 3.54
CA GLU A 112 6.57 12.84 4.23
C GLU A 112 7.89 12.12 3.84
N ARG A 113 7.81 11.14 2.93
CA ARG A 113 8.90 10.19 2.65
C ARG A 113 9.57 10.41 1.29
N SER A 114 9.32 11.54 0.64
CA SER A 114 9.81 11.84 -0.71
C SER A 114 11.33 11.66 -0.87
N ASP A 115 12.12 12.07 0.12
CA ASP A 115 13.58 11.98 0.06
C ASP A 115 14.05 10.51 0.06
N ALA A 116 13.42 9.65 0.87
CA ALA A 116 13.74 8.22 0.90
C ALA A 116 13.46 7.54 -0.45
N TYR A 117 12.39 7.93 -1.13
CA TYR A 117 12.08 7.41 -2.46
C TYR A 117 13.04 7.95 -3.52
N ALA A 118 13.46 9.22 -3.41
CA ALA A 118 14.46 9.82 -4.28
C ALA A 118 15.81 9.10 -4.14
N ASP A 119 16.24 8.80 -2.92
CA ASP A 119 17.47 8.06 -2.64
C ASP A 119 17.42 6.64 -3.21
N ALA A 120 16.30 5.93 -3.03
CA ALA A 120 16.11 4.60 -3.59
C ALA A 120 16.19 4.60 -5.13
N VAL A 121 15.54 5.57 -5.79
CA VAL A 121 15.63 5.73 -7.24
C VAL A 121 17.03 6.16 -7.68
N GLY A 122 17.73 6.98 -6.89
CA GLY A 122 19.12 7.36 -7.13
C GLY A 122 20.06 6.16 -7.17
N ARG A 123 19.91 5.22 -6.24
CA ARG A 123 20.66 3.95 -6.21
C ARG A 123 20.38 3.08 -7.43
N LEU A 124 19.11 2.92 -7.81
CA LEU A 124 18.76 2.19 -9.03
C LEU A 124 19.31 2.89 -10.29
N ALA A 125 19.33 4.22 -10.29
CA ALA A 125 19.84 5.00 -11.42
C ALA A 125 21.37 4.89 -11.55
N SER A 126 22.12 4.87 -10.43
CA SER A 126 23.58 4.64 -10.47
C SER A 126 23.94 3.27 -11.05
N ASP A 127 23.05 2.30 -10.91
CA ASP A 127 23.21 0.94 -11.45
C ASP A 127 22.69 0.82 -12.91
N GLY A 128 22.26 1.93 -13.52
CA GLY A 128 21.75 1.93 -14.91
C GLY A 128 20.34 1.31 -15.06
N LEU A 129 19.62 1.12 -13.95
CA LEU A 129 18.33 0.44 -13.91
C LEU A 129 17.13 1.38 -14.06
N VAL A 130 17.34 2.68 -14.32
CA VAL A 130 16.27 3.67 -14.44
C VAL A 130 16.30 4.33 -15.81
N TYR A 131 15.14 4.53 -16.42
CA TYR A 131 15.01 5.31 -17.65
C TYR A 131 13.74 6.17 -17.67
N GLU A 132 13.77 7.18 -18.52
CA GLU A 132 12.66 8.11 -18.73
C GLU A 132 11.60 7.52 -19.68
N CYS A 133 10.35 7.62 -19.27
CA CYS A 133 9.18 7.24 -20.05
C CYS A 133 8.30 8.46 -20.33
N TYR A 134 7.92 8.59 -21.60
CA TYR A 134 7.13 9.69 -22.12
C TYR A 134 5.70 9.27 -22.52
N CYS A 135 5.40 7.98 -22.42
CA CYS A 135 4.10 7.44 -22.78
C CYS A 135 3.03 7.89 -21.79
N SER A 136 1.90 8.35 -22.32
CA SER A 136 0.65 8.50 -21.60
C SER A 136 0.05 7.15 -21.23
N ARG A 137 -0.84 7.14 -20.23
CA ARG A 137 -1.59 5.93 -19.85
C ARG A 137 -2.40 5.37 -21.03
N ARG A 138 -2.96 6.25 -21.85
CA ARG A 138 -3.73 5.87 -23.05
C ARG A 138 -2.85 5.12 -24.05
N GLU A 139 -1.69 5.68 -24.40
CA GLU A 139 -0.76 5.03 -25.33
C GLU A 139 -0.32 3.66 -24.83
N ILE A 140 -0.10 3.49 -23.52
CA ILE A 140 0.25 2.19 -22.93
C ILE A 140 -0.90 1.18 -23.05
N GLN A 141 -2.15 1.61 -22.81
CA GLN A 141 -3.31 0.72 -22.88
C GLN A 141 -3.62 0.26 -24.30
N GLU A 142 -3.40 1.15 -25.28
CA GLU A 142 -3.64 0.94 -26.71
C GLU A 142 -2.48 0.23 -27.43
N ALA A 143 -1.32 0.09 -26.78
CA ALA A 143 -0.15 -0.53 -27.40
C ALA A 143 -0.37 -2.02 -27.71
N PRO A 144 0.19 -2.54 -28.83
CA PRO A 144 0.23 -3.96 -29.12
C PRO A 144 0.89 -4.73 -27.98
N ARG A 145 0.25 -5.82 -27.54
CA ARG A 145 0.67 -6.61 -26.39
C ARG A 145 1.38 -7.88 -26.85
N ALA A 146 2.45 -8.26 -26.15
CA ALA A 146 2.99 -9.60 -26.32
C ALA A 146 1.96 -10.65 -25.87
N PRO A 147 1.93 -11.83 -26.51
CA PRO A 147 1.15 -12.95 -26.02
C PRO A 147 1.44 -13.17 -24.52
N HIS A 148 0.39 -13.29 -23.70
CA HIS A 148 0.46 -13.50 -22.25
C HIS A 148 0.87 -12.29 -21.37
N SER A 149 1.03 -11.09 -21.93
CA SER A 149 1.20 -9.89 -21.10
C SER A 149 -0.14 -9.44 -20.47
N PRO A 150 -0.20 -9.20 -19.15
CA PRO A 150 -1.39 -8.67 -18.49
C PRO A 150 -1.85 -7.34 -19.13
N PRO A 151 -3.17 -7.06 -19.13
CA PRO A 151 -3.68 -5.77 -19.59
C PRO A 151 -2.99 -4.59 -18.89
N GLY A 152 -2.51 -3.61 -19.67
CA GLY A 152 -1.83 -2.42 -19.14
C GLY A 152 -0.33 -2.58 -18.86
N SER A 153 0.26 -3.74 -19.17
CA SER A 153 1.71 -3.92 -19.11
C SER A 153 2.44 -2.95 -20.03
N TYR A 154 3.60 -2.47 -19.61
CA TYR A 154 4.35 -1.51 -20.40
C TYR A 154 4.98 -2.15 -21.65
N PRO A 155 4.78 -1.62 -22.86
CA PRO A 155 5.27 -2.21 -24.12
C PRO A 155 6.76 -1.98 -24.42
N GLY A 156 7.52 -1.31 -23.54
CA GLY A 156 8.95 -1.07 -23.75
C GLY A 156 9.29 0.12 -24.68
N THR A 157 8.30 0.89 -25.15
CA THR A 157 8.47 1.95 -26.19
C THR A 157 9.58 2.97 -25.90
N CYS A 158 9.80 3.31 -24.64
CA CYS A 158 10.79 4.31 -24.22
C CYS A 158 12.10 3.70 -23.69
N ARG A 159 12.16 2.36 -23.54
CA ARG A 159 13.22 1.66 -22.82
C ARG A 159 14.60 1.97 -23.40
N ASP A 160 14.73 1.89 -24.71
CA ASP A 160 16.03 2.00 -25.40
C ASP A 160 16.11 3.25 -26.29
N LEU A 161 15.36 4.31 -25.96
CA LEU A 161 15.44 5.56 -26.70
C LEU A 161 16.83 6.19 -26.60
N PRO A 162 17.42 6.64 -27.72
CA PRO A 162 18.65 7.44 -27.70
C PRO A 162 18.45 8.77 -26.98
N ASP A 163 19.52 9.32 -26.40
CA ASP A 163 19.46 10.58 -25.62
C ASP A 163 19.00 11.78 -26.45
N THR A 164 19.30 11.81 -27.75
CA THR A 164 18.78 12.83 -28.67
C THR A 164 17.25 12.82 -28.74
N VAL A 165 16.65 11.62 -28.79
CA VAL A 165 15.20 11.43 -28.81
C VAL A 165 14.60 11.74 -27.44
N ARG A 166 15.22 11.31 -26.34
CA ARG A 166 14.80 11.66 -24.97
C ARG A 166 14.77 13.17 -24.79
N GLY A 167 15.83 13.87 -25.18
CA GLY A 167 15.90 15.33 -25.11
C GLY A 167 14.79 16.03 -25.90
N ALA A 168 14.46 15.54 -27.09
CA ALA A 168 13.34 16.05 -27.87
C ALA A 168 11.98 15.78 -27.20
N ARG A 169 11.76 14.55 -26.69
CA ARG A 169 10.53 14.17 -25.98
C ARG A 169 10.34 14.97 -24.69
N ARG A 170 11.40 15.23 -23.93
CA ARG A 170 11.36 16.05 -22.71
C ARG A 170 10.90 17.48 -23.00
N ARG A 171 11.39 18.08 -24.09
CA ARG A 171 10.96 19.43 -24.53
C ARG A 171 9.52 19.47 -25.05
N ALA A 172 8.98 18.34 -25.51
CA ALA A 172 7.61 18.23 -26.02
C ALA A 172 6.57 17.97 -24.91
N LEU A 173 7.00 17.79 -23.65
CA LEU A 173 6.07 17.62 -22.53
C LEU A 173 5.33 18.93 -22.26
N GLY A 174 4.04 18.81 -21.94
CA GLY A 174 3.22 19.95 -21.56
C GLY A 174 3.68 20.61 -20.25
N PRO A 175 3.22 21.83 -19.94
CA PRO A 175 3.55 22.54 -18.71
C PRO A 175 3.31 21.69 -17.45
N GLY A 176 4.26 21.70 -16.52
CA GLY A 176 4.17 20.97 -15.25
C GLY A 176 4.33 19.45 -15.35
N ARG A 177 4.64 18.91 -16.54
CA ARG A 177 4.90 17.48 -16.73
C ARG A 177 6.39 17.19 -16.77
N VAL A 178 6.77 16.14 -16.08
CA VAL A 178 8.10 15.53 -16.15
C VAL A 178 7.99 14.15 -16.79
N PRO A 179 9.07 13.59 -17.37
CA PRO A 179 9.06 12.19 -17.77
C PRO A 179 8.77 11.32 -16.54
N ALA A 180 7.98 10.27 -16.73
CA ALA A 180 7.90 9.23 -15.72
C ALA A 180 9.25 8.50 -15.64
N LEU A 181 9.61 8.01 -14.46
CA LEU A 181 10.76 7.14 -14.28
C LEU A 181 10.27 5.70 -14.20
N ARG A 182 10.92 4.81 -14.96
CA ARG A 182 10.63 3.37 -14.95
C ARG A 182 11.86 2.58 -14.57
N LEU A 183 11.62 1.45 -13.92
CA LEU A 183 12.61 0.40 -13.74
C LEU A 183 12.90 -0.26 -15.09
N ARG A 184 14.17 -0.52 -15.40
CA ARG A 184 14.63 -1.40 -16.47
C ARG A 184 14.69 -2.82 -15.90
N ALA A 185 13.58 -3.53 -15.89
CA ALA A 185 13.52 -4.86 -15.30
C ALA A 185 14.38 -5.85 -16.10
N GLY A 186 15.28 -6.56 -15.42
CA GLY A 186 16.16 -7.59 -16.01
C GLY A 186 15.50 -8.96 -16.14
N VAL A 187 14.29 -9.13 -15.59
CA VAL A 187 13.49 -10.37 -15.63
C VAL A 187 12.07 -10.04 -16.06
N SER A 188 11.36 -11.02 -16.63
CA SER A 188 9.95 -10.89 -17.04
C SER A 188 8.97 -11.45 -16.01
N GLU A 189 9.45 -12.26 -15.08
CA GLU A 189 8.66 -12.88 -14.01
C GLU A 189 9.53 -13.16 -12.79
N LEU A 190 8.87 -13.32 -11.65
CA LEU A 190 9.52 -13.72 -10.40
C LEU A 190 8.58 -14.59 -9.57
N THR A 191 9.16 -15.60 -8.92
CA THR A 191 8.45 -16.51 -8.03
C THR A 191 8.59 -16.05 -6.59
N ILE A 192 7.46 -15.96 -5.90
CA ILE A 192 7.38 -15.74 -4.46
C ILE A 192 6.73 -16.95 -3.77
N HIS A 193 6.90 -17.04 -2.45
CA HIS A 193 6.09 -17.91 -1.61
C HIS A 193 5.11 -17.06 -0.80
N ASP A 194 3.82 -17.36 -0.94
CA ASP A 194 2.74 -16.79 -0.15
C ASP A 194 2.23 -17.81 0.88
N ALA A 195 2.04 -17.38 2.13
CA ALA A 195 1.63 -18.27 3.21
C ALA A 195 0.18 -18.80 3.03
N VAL A 196 -0.68 -18.12 2.27
CA VAL A 196 -2.06 -18.52 1.97
C VAL A 196 -2.16 -19.21 0.60
N HIS A 197 -1.52 -18.66 -0.44
CA HIS A 197 -1.64 -19.15 -1.81
C HIS A 197 -0.51 -20.10 -2.24
N GLY A 198 0.52 -20.29 -1.42
CA GLY A 198 1.69 -21.11 -1.74
C GLY A 198 2.61 -20.45 -2.76
N THR A 199 3.27 -21.25 -3.60
CA THR A 199 4.16 -20.74 -4.65
C THR A 199 3.37 -19.97 -5.70
N TYR A 200 3.77 -18.72 -5.96
CA TYR A 200 3.16 -17.86 -6.97
C TYR A 200 4.23 -17.24 -7.87
N THR A 201 4.14 -17.51 -9.17
CA THR A 201 4.97 -16.87 -10.20
C THR A 201 4.13 -15.83 -10.93
N GLY A 202 4.62 -14.60 -11.00
CA GLY A 202 3.92 -13.54 -11.70
C GLY A 202 4.84 -12.56 -12.40
N VAL A 203 4.24 -11.71 -13.23
CA VAL A 203 4.96 -10.82 -14.14
C VAL A 203 5.74 -9.75 -13.39
N VAL A 204 6.97 -9.54 -13.85
CA VAL A 204 7.82 -8.41 -13.53
C VAL A 204 8.01 -7.61 -14.81
N ASP A 205 7.45 -6.41 -14.85
CA ASP A 205 7.59 -5.49 -15.97
C ASP A 205 8.39 -4.24 -15.56
N ASP A 206 8.59 -3.34 -16.52
CA ASP A 206 9.23 -2.05 -16.29
C ASP A 206 8.32 -1.12 -15.50
N VAL A 207 8.19 -1.41 -14.20
CA VAL A 207 7.31 -0.71 -13.28
C VAL A 207 7.64 0.78 -13.25
N VAL A 208 6.60 1.60 -13.15
CA VAL A 208 6.79 3.02 -12.86
C VAL A 208 7.36 3.15 -11.44
N LEU A 209 8.43 3.93 -11.30
CA LEU A 209 9.04 4.32 -10.02
C LEU A 209 8.55 5.70 -9.61
N ARG A 210 8.43 6.62 -10.58
CA ARG A 210 7.86 7.96 -10.42
C ARG A 210 6.99 8.30 -11.60
N ARG A 211 5.79 8.81 -11.34
CA ARG A 211 4.84 9.23 -12.37
C ARG A 211 5.26 10.56 -13.00
N GLY A 212 4.75 10.83 -14.20
CA GLY A 212 5.04 12.07 -14.92
C GLY A 212 4.35 13.33 -14.36
N ASP A 213 3.56 13.19 -13.30
CA ASP A 213 3.03 14.28 -12.47
C ASP A 213 3.83 14.45 -11.16
N GLY A 214 4.95 13.73 -11.02
CA GLY A 214 5.87 13.84 -9.89
C GLY A 214 5.58 12.91 -8.72
N VAL A 215 4.41 12.27 -8.68
CA VAL A 215 3.99 11.36 -7.60
C VAL A 215 4.80 10.05 -7.64
N TRP A 216 5.30 9.61 -6.49
CA TRP A 216 5.99 8.33 -6.34
C TRP A 216 5.04 7.15 -6.54
N ALA A 217 5.53 6.09 -7.17
CA ALA A 217 4.68 4.94 -7.49
C ALA A 217 4.57 3.98 -6.30
N TYR A 218 3.37 3.41 -6.12
CA TYR A 218 3.06 2.47 -5.04
C TYR A 218 4.08 1.33 -4.90
N ASN A 219 4.51 0.70 -6.00
CA ASN A 219 5.48 -0.40 -5.93
C ASN A 219 6.84 0.01 -5.34
N LEU A 220 7.26 1.26 -5.53
CA LEU A 220 8.47 1.79 -4.92
C LEU A 220 8.25 2.12 -3.45
N ALA A 221 7.21 2.90 -3.16
CA ALA A 221 6.95 3.41 -1.83
C ALA A 221 6.77 2.28 -0.80
N VAL A 222 5.93 1.29 -1.13
CA VAL A 222 5.66 0.14 -0.26
C VAL A 222 6.93 -0.64 0.09
N VAL A 223 7.84 -0.84 -0.86
CA VAL A 223 9.09 -1.60 -0.65
C VAL A 223 10.07 -0.82 0.22
N VAL A 224 10.22 0.47 -0.04
CA VAL A 224 11.13 1.35 0.72
C VAL A 224 10.65 1.52 2.15
N ASP A 225 9.34 1.72 2.35
CA ASP A 225 8.78 1.97 3.66
C ASP A 225 8.57 0.71 4.50
N ASP A 226 8.23 -0.44 3.88
CA ASP A 226 8.24 -1.72 4.60
C ASP A 226 9.65 -1.98 5.18
N ALA A 227 10.72 -1.77 4.39
CA ALA A 227 12.08 -1.90 4.89
C ALA A 227 12.42 -0.88 5.99
N ALA A 228 12.01 0.39 5.84
CA ALA A 228 12.29 1.44 6.83
C ALA A 228 11.55 1.21 8.17
N GLN A 229 10.37 0.58 8.14
CA GLN A 229 9.60 0.23 9.33
C GLN A 229 10.02 -1.11 9.96
N GLY A 230 11.01 -1.80 9.39
CA GLY A 230 11.43 -3.14 9.81
C GLY A 230 10.35 -4.20 9.59
N VAL A 231 9.48 -4.00 8.60
CA VAL A 231 8.41 -4.94 8.27
C VAL A 231 8.99 -6.20 7.65
N ASP A 232 8.73 -7.32 8.30
CA ASP A 232 9.05 -8.66 7.84
C ASP A 232 7.80 -9.51 7.60
N GLN A 233 6.60 -8.99 7.89
CA GLN A 233 5.31 -9.64 7.60
C GLN A 233 4.34 -8.69 6.89
N VAL A 234 3.93 -9.07 5.68
CA VAL A 234 2.96 -8.35 4.85
C VAL A 234 1.69 -9.19 4.72
N VAL A 235 0.66 -8.79 5.44
CA VAL A 235 -0.70 -9.34 5.31
C VAL A 235 -1.60 -8.31 4.65
N ARG A 236 -2.20 -8.65 3.50
CA ARG A 236 -3.03 -7.73 2.70
C ARG A 236 -4.02 -8.48 1.81
N GLY A 237 -4.96 -7.79 1.17
CA GLY A 237 -5.95 -8.43 0.30
C GLY A 237 -5.32 -9.13 -0.92
N GLU A 238 -5.92 -10.24 -1.35
CA GLU A 238 -5.45 -11.06 -2.49
C GLU A 238 -5.46 -10.32 -3.84
N ASP A 239 -6.19 -9.22 -3.95
CA ASP A 239 -6.16 -8.35 -5.13
C ASP A 239 -4.76 -7.75 -5.38
N LEU A 240 -3.89 -7.74 -4.37
CA LEU A 240 -2.50 -7.28 -4.47
C LEU A 240 -1.49 -8.41 -4.72
N LEU A 241 -1.90 -9.68 -4.76
CA LEU A 241 -0.99 -10.82 -4.96
C LEU A 241 -0.14 -10.67 -6.23
N SER A 242 -0.78 -10.28 -7.33
CA SER A 242 -0.14 -10.08 -8.64
C SER A 242 0.89 -8.93 -8.69
N SER A 243 0.87 -8.02 -7.70
CA SER A 243 1.86 -6.95 -7.58
C SER A 243 3.13 -7.40 -6.86
N THR A 244 3.05 -8.47 -6.07
CA THR A 244 4.10 -8.91 -5.16
C THR A 244 5.40 -9.33 -5.87
N PRO A 245 5.39 -10.05 -7.01
CA PRO A 245 6.62 -10.35 -7.75
C PRO A 245 7.43 -9.10 -8.13
N ARG A 246 6.76 -8.01 -8.52
CA ARG A 246 7.43 -6.74 -8.85
C ARG A 246 8.07 -6.09 -7.62
N GLN A 247 7.36 -6.12 -6.50
CA GLN A 247 7.83 -5.56 -5.23
C GLN A 247 9.00 -6.38 -4.66
N ALA A 248 8.91 -7.71 -4.73
CA ALA A 248 9.98 -8.62 -4.36
C ALA A 248 11.23 -8.41 -5.23
N TYR A 249 11.07 -8.28 -6.55
CA TYR A 249 12.18 -7.97 -7.45
C TYR A 249 12.81 -6.61 -7.15
N LEU A 250 11.99 -5.58 -6.89
CA LEU A 250 12.49 -4.26 -6.54
C LEU A 250 13.25 -4.27 -5.20
N ALA A 251 12.78 -5.04 -4.21
CA ALA A 251 13.47 -5.22 -2.95
C ALA A 251 14.86 -5.86 -3.15
N GLU A 252 14.96 -6.90 -4.00
CA GLU A 252 16.26 -7.52 -4.35
C GLU A 252 17.24 -6.51 -4.94
N LEU A 253 16.80 -5.72 -5.92
CA LEU A 253 17.64 -4.71 -6.58
C LEU A 253 18.12 -3.62 -5.61
N LEU A 254 17.30 -3.30 -4.60
CA LEU A 254 17.65 -2.35 -3.55
C LEU A 254 18.43 -2.98 -2.38
N GLY A 255 18.72 -4.28 -2.43
CA GLY A 255 19.38 -5.00 -1.34
C GLY A 255 18.57 -5.04 -0.04
N LEU A 256 17.23 -4.99 -0.14
CA LEU A 256 16.30 -5.01 0.98
C LEU A 256 15.79 -6.43 1.24
N ALA A 257 15.54 -6.74 2.51
CA ALA A 257 14.94 -8.02 2.89
C ALA A 257 13.51 -8.15 2.34
N ARG A 258 13.14 -9.36 1.91
CA ARG A 258 11.76 -9.66 1.51
C ARG A 258 10.95 -10.06 2.75
N PRO A 259 9.79 -9.44 2.98
CA PRO A 259 8.89 -9.91 4.04
C PRO A 259 8.24 -11.24 3.67
N GLU A 260 7.71 -11.92 4.66
CA GLU A 260 6.74 -12.99 4.51
C GLU A 260 5.42 -12.40 4.02
N TYR A 261 4.85 -12.98 2.96
CA TYR A 261 3.57 -12.54 2.40
C TYR A 261 2.44 -13.48 2.80
N ALA A 262 1.29 -12.90 3.15
CA ALA A 262 0.03 -13.62 3.27
C ALA A 262 -1.09 -12.80 2.62
N HIS A 263 -1.65 -13.32 1.53
CA HIS A 263 -2.72 -12.65 0.82
C HIS A 263 -4.09 -13.18 1.29
N VAL A 264 -4.89 -12.29 1.88
CA VAL A 264 -6.19 -12.59 2.50
C VAL A 264 -7.27 -12.62 1.41
N PRO A 265 -8.07 -13.70 1.29
CA PRO A 265 -9.17 -13.73 0.34
C PRO A 265 -10.18 -12.61 0.56
N LEU A 266 -10.73 -12.07 -0.53
CA LEU A 266 -11.56 -10.88 -0.49
C LEU A 266 -12.89 -11.10 0.26
N ALA A 267 -13.43 -10.01 0.78
CA ALA A 267 -14.86 -9.97 1.12
C ALA A 267 -15.68 -9.78 -0.17
N VAL A 268 -16.73 -10.56 -0.33
CA VAL A 268 -17.62 -10.54 -1.50
C VAL A 268 -19.07 -10.33 -1.08
N ASN A 269 -19.87 -9.76 -1.97
CA ASN A 269 -21.32 -9.66 -1.80
C ASN A 269 -22.00 -11.01 -2.04
N ALA A 270 -23.33 -11.07 -1.90
CA ALA A 270 -24.12 -12.29 -2.12
C ALA A 270 -24.03 -12.84 -3.56
N ALA A 271 -23.67 -12.01 -4.54
CA ALA A 271 -23.44 -12.40 -5.92
C ALA A 271 -21.99 -12.89 -6.18
N GLY A 272 -21.13 -12.90 -5.16
CA GLY A 272 -19.72 -13.29 -5.27
C GLY A 272 -18.81 -12.19 -5.85
N GLU A 273 -19.32 -10.97 -6.05
CA GLU A 273 -18.51 -9.85 -6.50
C GLU A 273 -17.75 -9.22 -5.32
N ARG A 274 -16.56 -8.66 -5.58
CA ARG A 274 -15.79 -7.92 -4.58
C ARG A 274 -16.66 -6.84 -3.92
N LEU A 275 -16.70 -6.87 -2.59
CA LEU A 275 -17.42 -5.87 -1.81
C LEU A 275 -16.85 -4.47 -2.06
N ALA A 276 -17.75 -3.53 -2.38
CA ALA A 276 -17.46 -2.14 -2.63
C ALA A 276 -18.61 -1.26 -2.11
N LYS A 277 -18.40 0.06 -2.10
CA LYS A 277 -19.42 1.03 -1.62
C LYS A 277 -20.75 0.94 -2.36
N ARG A 278 -20.76 0.43 -3.59
CA ARG A 278 -21.99 0.24 -4.39
C ARG A 278 -22.91 -0.84 -3.83
N ASP A 279 -22.41 -1.72 -2.95
CA ASP A 279 -23.14 -2.83 -2.37
C ASP A 279 -23.98 -2.43 -1.12
N GLY A 280 -24.12 -1.13 -0.86
CA GLY A 280 -24.90 -0.58 0.25
C GLY A 280 -24.03 -0.25 1.47
N SER A 281 -24.57 -0.50 2.66
CA SER A 281 -23.94 -0.17 3.94
C SER A 281 -22.83 -1.14 4.29
N VAL A 282 -21.61 -0.79 3.87
CA VAL A 282 -20.43 -1.65 3.98
C VAL A 282 -19.32 -1.04 4.83
N THR A 283 -19.49 0.18 5.33
CA THR A 283 -18.56 0.87 6.23
C THR A 283 -19.10 0.90 7.67
N LEU A 284 -18.25 1.17 8.67
CA LEU A 284 -18.73 1.34 10.05
C LEU A 284 -19.75 2.46 10.17
N ALA A 285 -19.51 3.59 9.51
CA ALA A 285 -20.42 4.73 9.54
C ALA A 285 -21.78 4.42 8.92
N ASP A 286 -21.81 3.74 7.76
CA ASP A 286 -23.06 3.36 7.10
C ASP A 286 -23.86 2.38 7.96
N LEU A 287 -23.19 1.37 8.51
CA LEU A 287 -23.80 0.36 9.39
C LEU A 287 -24.31 0.98 10.70
N ALA A 288 -23.59 1.94 11.28
CA ALA A 288 -24.04 2.67 12.45
C ALA A 288 -25.32 3.49 12.17
N ALA A 289 -25.45 4.07 10.97
CA ALA A 289 -26.66 4.78 10.56
C ALA A 289 -27.88 3.85 10.43
N GLU A 290 -27.66 2.56 10.22
CA GLU A 290 -28.69 1.51 10.23
C GLU A 290 -28.93 0.89 11.62
N GLY A 291 -28.27 1.41 12.67
CA GLY A 291 -28.41 0.91 14.04
C GLY A 291 -27.55 -0.32 14.35
N VAL A 292 -26.65 -0.72 13.45
CA VAL A 292 -25.70 -1.80 13.70
C VAL A 292 -24.54 -1.28 14.54
N THR A 293 -24.33 -1.88 15.72
CA THR A 293 -23.26 -1.45 16.63
C THR A 293 -21.88 -1.90 16.13
N THR A 294 -20.81 -1.17 16.50
CA THR A 294 -19.42 -1.58 16.24
C THR A 294 -19.14 -2.98 16.77
N ARG A 295 -19.67 -3.33 17.95
CA ARG A 295 -19.54 -4.66 18.56
C ARG A 295 -20.15 -5.75 17.68
N SER A 296 -21.31 -5.50 17.08
CA SER A 296 -21.94 -6.41 16.12
C SER A 296 -21.09 -6.56 14.84
N VAL A 297 -20.46 -5.48 14.38
CA VAL A 297 -19.53 -5.55 13.24
C VAL A 297 -18.28 -6.38 13.59
N VAL A 298 -17.69 -6.17 14.76
CA VAL A 298 -16.55 -6.95 15.24
C VAL A 298 -16.93 -8.43 15.34
N ALA A 299 -18.10 -8.77 15.89
CA ALA A 299 -18.57 -10.15 15.95
C ALA A 299 -18.67 -10.81 14.55
N ARG A 300 -19.13 -10.07 13.53
CA ARG A 300 -19.16 -10.55 12.14
C ARG A 300 -17.74 -10.80 11.60
N ILE A 301 -16.79 -9.90 11.87
CA ILE A 301 -15.40 -10.06 11.45
C ILE A 301 -14.75 -11.25 12.16
N VAL A 302 -14.93 -11.38 13.48
CA VAL A 302 -14.41 -12.49 14.29
C VAL A 302 -14.93 -13.82 13.77
N ALA A 303 -16.24 -13.95 13.55
CA ALA A 303 -16.82 -15.14 12.95
C ALA A 303 -16.24 -15.46 11.56
N SER A 304 -16.01 -14.44 10.73
CA SER A 304 -15.43 -14.60 9.38
C SER A 304 -13.96 -15.06 9.35
N LEU A 305 -13.28 -14.97 10.50
CA LEU A 305 -11.89 -15.37 10.70
C LEU A 305 -11.77 -16.65 11.54
N GLY A 306 -12.88 -17.34 11.78
CA GLY A 306 -12.90 -18.61 12.52
C GLY A 306 -12.90 -18.45 14.04
N GLY A 307 -13.22 -17.25 14.55
CA GLY A 307 -13.31 -17.00 15.97
C GLY A 307 -14.45 -17.76 16.68
N PRO A 308 -14.38 -17.88 18.02
CA PRO A 308 -15.41 -18.57 18.80
C PRO A 308 -16.81 -17.98 18.60
N ALA A 309 -17.84 -18.84 18.64
CA ALA A 309 -19.22 -18.40 18.52
C ALA A 309 -19.60 -17.40 19.63
N GLY A 310 -20.20 -16.28 19.24
CA GLY A 310 -20.62 -15.22 20.16
C GLY A 310 -19.49 -14.28 20.62
N ALA A 311 -18.24 -14.50 20.18
CA ALA A 311 -17.16 -13.56 20.44
C ALA A 311 -17.34 -12.27 19.63
N ASP A 312 -17.10 -11.14 20.29
CA ASP A 312 -17.34 -9.79 19.76
C ASP A 312 -16.17 -8.83 20.03
N SER A 313 -15.00 -9.41 20.29
CA SER A 313 -13.71 -8.74 20.42
C SER A 313 -12.69 -9.42 19.53
N ILE A 314 -11.84 -8.65 18.85
CA ILE A 314 -10.77 -9.20 18.01
C ILE A 314 -9.70 -9.95 18.83
N GLU A 315 -9.61 -9.70 20.14
CA GLU A 315 -8.73 -10.46 21.04
C GLU A 315 -9.09 -11.94 21.09
N ALA A 316 -10.34 -12.31 20.81
CA ALA A 316 -10.78 -13.70 20.74
C ALA A 316 -10.19 -14.48 19.55
N LEU A 317 -9.50 -13.79 18.62
CA LEU A 317 -8.79 -14.39 17.50
C LEU A 317 -7.30 -14.66 17.80
N ARG A 318 -6.79 -14.23 18.96
CA ARG A 318 -5.41 -14.47 19.40
C ARG A 318 -5.20 -15.93 19.79
N GLY A 319 -3.94 -16.34 19.90
CA GLY A 319 -3.57 -17.69 20.36
C GLY A 319 -3.68 -18.75 19.26
N GLY A 320 -3.47 -18.37 17.99
CA GLY A 320 -3.41 -19.31 16.88
C GLY A 320 -4.75 -19.67 16.24
N VAL A 321 -5.82 -18.92 16.53
CA VAL A 321 -7.12 -19.08 15.85
C VAL A 321 -7.00 -18.69 14.38
N VAL A 322 -6.34 -17.55 14.11
CA VAL A 322 -6.03 -17.12 12.74
C VAL A 322 -4.63 -17.59 12.38
N THR A 323 -4.54 -18.37 11.32
CA THR A 323 -3.27 -18.82 10.72
C THR A 323 -3.34 -18.60 9.22
N PRO A 324 -2.21 -18.54 8.49
CA PRO A 324 -2.24 -18.53 7.04
C PRO A 324 -3.03 -19.71 6.44
N GLY A 325 -3.02 -20.86 7.12
CA GLY A 325 -3.83 -22.02 6.75
C GLY A 325 -5.33 -21.79 6.89
N SER A 326 -5.80 -21.18 8.00
CA SER A 326 -7.23 -20.92 8.20
C SER A 326 -7.79 -19.88 7.22
N LEU A 327 -6.95 -18.97 6.73
CA LEU A 327 -7.32 -18.00 5.69
C LEU A 327 -7.56 -18.62 4.31
N ARG A 328 -7.16 -19.88 4.06
CA ARG A 328 -7.38 -20.59 2.78
C ARG A 328 -8.84 -20.99 2.54
N ALA A 329 -9.73 -20.76 3.50
CA ALA A 329 -11.15 -21.12 3.41
C ALA A 329 -11.94 -20.41 2.29
N GLY A 330 -11.31 -19.45 1.59
CA GLY A 330 -11.91 -18.73 0.46
C GLY A 330 -12.48 -17.36 0.87
N PRO A 331 -13.19 -16.69 -0.06
CA PRO A 331 -13.69 -15.34 0.17
C PRO A 331 -14.75 -15.29 1.28
N TRP A 332 -14.82 -14.17 1.99
CA TRP A 332 -15.87 -13.94 2.99
C TRP A 332 -17.12 -13.37 2.32
N THR A 333 -18.19 -14.15 2.20
CA THR A 333 -19.48 -13.63 1.77
C THR A 333 -20.13 -12.80 2.88
N VAL A 334 -20.19 -11.49 2.66
CA VAL A 334 -20.85 -10.54 3.57
C VAL A 334 -22.35 -10.63 3.35
N ARG A 335 -23.07 -11.03 4.40
CA ARG A 335 -24.53 -11.09 4.46
C ARG A 335 -25.04 -10.04 5.44
#